data_AF-A0A7Y1UDJ8-F1
#
_entry.id   AF-A0A7Y1UDJ8-F1
#
_cell.length_a   1.000
_cell.length_b   1.000
_cell.length_c   1.000
_cell.angle_alpha   90.00
_cell.angle_beta   90.00
_cell.angle_gamma   90.00
#
_symmetry.space_group_name_H-M   'P 1'
#
loop_
_entity.id
_entity.type
_entity.pdbx_description
1 polymer ?
#
loop_
_entity_poly.entity_id
_entity_poly.type
_entity_poly.pdbx_seq_one_letter_code
_entity_poly.pdbx_strand_id
1 'polypeptide(L)'
;MTILENEYAKNHNKQKQNAAIFIDAHRNNDTQLKDISVENIKENIRTGEQIRSRVKELVVLADEKNEEKDHDFVFITFIMNYLPKGLIGLLIAVMFSAAMSSTSAELNSLASTTTIDFYKRAINKTATDTQYLNWSKVFTLGWGILAIAFAMMAELFDNLVEAVNILGSLVYGTILGIFLVSFFFKWIKGNAVFISAIISQIIIIIIHWQTTIGNIEIAYLWYNLLAPAIVIFLSIIFQRILKKDMA
;
A
#
# COMPACT_ATOMS: atom_id res chain seq x y z
N MET A 1 29.08 4.82 -15.54
CA MET A 1 27.72 5.35 -15.78
C MET A 1 27.52 5.84 -17.21
N THR A 2 28.30 6.80 -17.68
CA THR A 2 28.04 7.59 -18.91
C THR A 2 27.96 6.79 -20.23
N ILE A 3 28.61 5.62 -20.32
CA ILE A 3 28.57 4.78 -21.53
C ILE A 3 27.22 4.06 -21.65
N LEU A 4 26.70 3.46 -20.56
CA LEU A 4 25.40 2.78 -20.58
C LEU A 4 24.25 3.76 -20.74
N GLU A 5 24.35 4.96 -20.15
CA GLU A 5 23.36 6.03 -20.36
C GLU A 5 23.26 6.42 -21.84
N ASN A 6 24.41 6.52 -22.52
CA ASN A 6 24.46 6.84 -23.95
C ASN A 6 23.95 5.68 -24.82
N GLU A 7 24.28 4.43 -24.48
CA GLU A 7 23.70 3.24 -25.13
C GLU A 7 22.18 3.19 -24.98
N TYR A 8 21.65 3.46 -23.78
CA TYR A 8 20.22 3.53 -23.50
C TYR A 8 19.55 4.64 -24.31
N ALA A 9 20.10 5.86 -24.29
CA ALA A 9 19.56 6.99 -25.04
C ALA A 9 19.53 6.70 -26.56
N LYS A 10 20.59 6.07 -27.10
CA LYS A 10 20.66 5.67 -28.51
C LYS A 10 19.62 4.61 -28.85
N ASN A 11 19.45 3.60 -28.00
CA ASN A 11 18.42 2.56 -28.21
C ASN A 11 17.00 3.13 -28.14
N HIS A 12 16.75 4.02 -27.17
CA HIS A 12 15.46 4.70 -27.01
C HIS A 12 15.10 5.58 -28.23
N ASN A 13 16.09 6.28 -28.80
CA ASN A 13 15.89 7.06 -30.02
C ASN A 13 15.59 6.17 -31.24
N LYS A 14 16.30 5.03 -31.40
CA LYS A 14 16.00 4.04 -32.44
C LYS A 14 14.58 3.48 -32.29
N GLN A 15 14.14 3.21 -31.07
CA GLN A 15 12.80 2.71 -30.79
C GLN A 15 11.72 3.71 -31.22
N LYS A 16 11.90 5.00 -30.94
CA LYS A 16 10.99 6.07 -31.41
C LYS A 16 10.94 6.14 -32.94
N GLN A 17 12.08 6.03 -33.61
CA GLN A 17 12.15 6.04 -35.08
C GLN A 17 11.43 4.83 -35.69
N ASN A 18 11.68 3.63 -35.17
CA ASN A 18 11.04 2.40 -35.68
C ASN A 18 9.52 2.40 -35.41
N ALA A 19 9.06 2.99 -34.31
CA ALA A 19 7.64 3.18 -34.04
C ALA A 19 6.99 4.15 -35.04
N ALA A 20 7.67 5.24 -35.42
CA ALA A 20 7.18 6.14 -36.46
C ALA A 20 7.09 5.44 -37.83
N ILE A 21 8.12 4.66 -38.19
CA ILE A 21 8.15 3.87 -39.44
C ILE A 21 7.01 2.84 -39.46
N PHE A 22 6.72 2.18 -38.33
CA PHE A 22 5.59 1.25 -38.22
C PHE A 22 4.24 1.94 -38.46
N ILE A 23 4.05 3.13 -37.89
CA ILE A 23 2.82 3.93 -38.06
C ILE A 23 2.64 4.32 -39.54
N ASP A 24 3.70 4.76 -40.20
CA ASP A 24 3.66 5.15 -41.62
C ASP A 24 3.46 3.94 -42.54
N ALA A 25 4.10 2.81 -42.26
CA ALA A 25 3.89 1.55 -42.97
C ALA A 25 2.45 1.05 -42.84
N HIS A 26 1.85 1.19 -41.65
CA HIS A 26 0.46 0.82 -41.41
C HIS A 26 -0.53 1.72 -42.16
N ARG A 27 -0.26 3.03 -42.25
CA ARG A 27 -1.08 3.98 -43.02
C ARG A 27 -1.04 3.71 -44.52
N ASN A 28 0.11 3.27 -45.03
CA ASN A 28 0.32 3.01 -46.46
C ASN A 28 0.00 1.56 -46.87
N ASN A 29 -0.51 0.72 -45.97
CA ASN A 29 -0.74 -0.73 -46.18
C ASN A 29 0.50 -1.49 -46.68
N ASP A 30 1.70 -1.02 -46.34
CA ASP A 30 2.95 -1.67 -46.72
C ASP A 30 3.26 -2.80 -45.75
N THR A 31 2.96 -4.03 -46.17
CA THR A 31 3.09 -5.23 -45.33
C THR A 31 4.55 -5.57 -45.05
N GLN A 32 5.47 -5.29 -45.99
CA GLN A 32 6.89 -5.59 -45.80
C GLN A 32 7.55 -4.63 -44.81
N LEU A 33 7.31 -3.32 -44.95
CA LEU A 33 7.82 -2.32 -44.01
C LEU A 33 7.22 -2.49 -42.61
N LYS A 34 5.98 -2.97 -42.51
CA LYS A 34 5.35 -3.31 -41.24
C LYS A 34 6.07 -4.47 -40.55
N ASP A 35 6.36 -5.56 -41.25
CA ASP A 35 7.04 -6.71 -40.66
C ASP A 35 8.49 -6.38 -40.24
N ILE A 36 9.20 -5.61 -41.08
CA ILE A 36 10.57 -5.14 -40.77
C ILE A 36 10.56 -4.22 -39.54
N SER A 37 9.61 -3.29 -39.46
CA SER A 37 9.52 -2.38 -38.30
C SER A 37 9.14 -3.11 -37.01
N VAL A 38 8.28 -4.13 -37.08
CA VAL A 38 7.97 -5.01 -35.93
C VAL A 38 9.22 -5.74 -35.46
N GLU A 39 10.01 -6.31 -36.37
CA GLU A 39 11.23 -7.03 -36.00
C GLU A 39 12.29 -6.11 -35.39
N ASN A 40 12.48 -4.92 -35.98
CA ASN A 40 13.38 -3.91 -35.42
C ASN A 40 12.91 -3.38 -34.05
N ILE A 41 11.60 -3.34 -33.79
CA ILE A 41 11.06 -2.99 -32.47
C ILE A 41 11.35 -4.10 -31.46
N LYS A 42 11.15 -5.37 -31.83
CA LYS A 42 11.50 -6.51 -30.96
C LYS A 42 12.99 -6.54 -30.63
N GLU A 43 13.85 -6.27 -31.61
CA GLU A 43 15.29 -6.18 -31.41
C GLU A 43 15.65 -5.07 -30.42
N ASN A 44 15.09 -3.86 -30.60
CA ASN A 44 15.33 -2.73 -29.68
C ASN A 44 14.82 -3.03 -28.26
N ILE A 45 13.71 -3.75 -28.10
CA ILE A 45 13.20 -4.20 -26.80
C ILE A 45 14.20 -5.15 -26.14
N ARG A 46 14.69 -6.16 -26.89
CA ARG A 46 15.70 -7.11 -26.41
C ARG A 46 17.01 -6.42 -26.03
N THR A 47 17.48 -5.46 -26.83
CA THR A 47 18.64 -4.63 -26.49
C THR A 47 18.39 -3.79 -25.23
N GLY A 48 17.16 -3.27 -25.07
CA GLY A 48 16.76 -2.55 -23.86
C GLY A 48 16.79 -3.42 -22.61
N GLU A 49 16.32 -4.66 -22.69
CA GLU A 49 16.40 -5.65 -21.62
C GLU A 49 17.86 -5.97 -21.28
N GLN A 50 18.72 -6.20 -22.28
CA GLN A 50 20.15 -6.46 -22.05
C GLN A 50 20.86 -5.28 -21.38
N ILE A 51 20.56 -4.05 -21.77
CA ILE A 51 21.11 -2.85 -21.12
C ILE A 51 20.63 -2.80 -19.67
N ARG A 52 19.36 -3.05 -19.39
CA ARG A 52 18.83 -3.10 -18.01
C ARG A 52 19.49 -4.18 -17.17
N SER A 53 19.67 -5.38 -17.71
CA SER A 53 20.37 -6.47 -17.02
C SER A 53 21.82 -6.10 -16.68
N ARG A 54 22.54 -5.44 -17.61
CA ARG A 54 23.91 -4.96 -17.36
C ARG A 54 23.96 -3.82 -16.35
N VAL A 55 22.97 -2.92 -16.35
CA VAL A 55 22.84 -1.88 -15.32
C VAL A 55 22.63 -2.55 -13.96
N LYS A 56 21.70 -3.50 -13.86
CA LYS A 56 21.46 -4.25 -12.63
C LYS A 56 22.73 -4.96 -12.15
N GLU A 57 23.39 -5.72 -13.01
CA GLU A 57 24.66 -6.37 -12.65
C GLU A 57 25.73 -5.37 -12.15
N LEU A 58 25.86 -4.21 -12.78
CA LEU A 58 26.80 -3.17 -12.34
C LEU A 58 26.39 -2.49 -11.03
N VAL A 59 25.09 -2.33 -10.76
CA VAL A 59 24.58 -1.73 -9.52
C VAL A 59 24.74 -2.73 -8.37
N VAL A 60 24.46 -4.04 -8.56
CA VAL A 60 24.82 -5.11 -7.58
C VAL A 60 26.30 -5.06 -7.23
N LEU A 61 27.19 -4.97 -8.23
CA LEU A 61 28.64 -4.99 -8.04
C LEU A 61 29.17 -3.72 -7.36
N ALA A 62 28.53 -2.57 -7.58
CA ALA A 62 28.94 -1.29 -7.00
C ALA A 62 28.39 -1.09 -5.58
N ASP A 63 27.21 -1.62 -5.28
CA ASP A 63 26.57 -1.51 -3.98
C ASP A 63 25.52 -2.62 -3.77
N GLU A 64 25.95 -3.71 -3.13
CA GLU A 64 25.14 -4.92 -2.86
C GLU A 64 23.88 -4.62 -2.01
N LYS A 65 23.76 -3.41 -1.46
CA LYS A 65 22.73 -3.00 -0.49
C LYS A 65 21.69 -1.98 -1.02
N ASN A 66 21.84 -1.47 -2.25
CA ASN A 66 21.04 -0.34 -2.75
C ASN A 66 20.21 -0.61 -4.04
N GLU A 67 20.24 -1.83 -4.60
CA GLU A 67 19.58 -2.15 -5.86
C GLU A 67 18.05 -1.95 -5.91
N GLU A 68 17.34 -2.11 -4.79
CA GLU A 68 15.87 -2.21 -4.81
C GLU A 68 15.12 -1.01 -4.20
N LYS A 69 15.83 -0.05 -3.58
CA LYS A 69 15.19 1.08 -2.86
C LYS A 69 14.80 2.28 -3.72
N ASP A 70 15.10 2.28 -5.01
CA ASP A 70 15.02 3.51 -5.82
C ASP A 70 13.58 3.90 -6.24
N HIS A 71 12.61 2.97 -6.16
CA HIS A 71 11.24 3.18 -6.62
C HIS A 71 10.51 4.30 -5.84
N ASP A 72 10.78 4.42 -4.54
CA ASP A 72 10.16 5.44 -3.68
C ASP A 72 10.77 6.83 -3.88
N PHE A 73 12.00 6.93 -4.41
CA PHE A 73 12.74 8.19 -4.58
C PHE A 73 12.63 8.81 -5.96
N VAL A 74 12.01 8.13 -6.93
CA VAL A 74 11.84 8.63 -8.31
C VAL A 74 11.26 10.04 -8.33
N PHE A 75 10.24 10.30 -7.51
CA PHE A 75 9.57 11.60 -7.46
C PHE A 75 10.48 12.71 -6.92
N ILE A 76 11.23 12.45 -5.85
CA ILE A 76 12.17 13.40 -5.26
C ILE A 76 13.32 13.70 -6.24
N THR A 77 13.88 12.67 -6.86
CA THR A 77 14.94 12.79 -7.86
C THR A 77 14.50 13.62 -9.06
N PHE A 78 13.26 13.47 -9.52
CA PHE A 78 12.70 14.31 -10.58
C PHE A 78 12.61 15.78 -10.16
N ILE A 79 12.07 16.05 -8.97
CA ILE A 79 11.95 17.42 -8.44
C ILE A 79 13.32 18.09 -8.36
N MET A 80 14.32 17.39 -7.84
CA MET A 80 15.66 17.95 -7.63
C MET A 80 16.39 18.27 -8.94
N ASN A 81 16.20 17.47 -9.99
CA ASN A 81 16.97 17.58 -11.23
C ASN A 81 16.31 18.45 -12.31
N TYR A 82 14.98 18.57 -12.31
CA TYR A 82 14.25 19.19 -13.43
C TYR A 82 13.54 20.51 -13.07
N LEU A 83 13.46 20.90 -11.80
CA LEU A 83 12.74 22.10 -11.38
C LEU A 83 13.66 23.29 -11.07
N PRO A 84 13.19 24.54 -11.27
CA PRO A 84 13.95 25.73 -10.95
C PRO A 84 14.13 25.91 -9.44
N LYS A 85 15.27 26.51 -9.08
CA LYS A 85 15.61 26.91 -7.71
C LYS A 85 14.52 27.85 -7.17
N GLY A 86 14.03 27.57 -5.96
CA GLY A 86 12.84 28.24 -5.39
C GLY A 86 11.59 27.37 -5.43
N LEU A 87 11.27 26.76 -6.58
CA LEU A 87 10.14 25.83 -6.67
C LEU A 87 10.41 24.51 -5.95
N ILE A 88 11.67 24.06 -5.96
CA ILE A 88 12.12 22.90 -5.16
C ILE A 88 11.82 23.12 -3.67
N GLY A 89 12.20 24.29 -3.14
CA GLY A 89 11.97 24.62 -1.72
C GLY A 89 10.49 24.72 -1.37
N LEU A 90 9.68 25.30 -2.27
CA LEU A 90 8.23 25.35 -2.11
C LEU A 90 7.61 23.95 -2.08
N LEU A 91 8.00 23.06 -3.00
CA LEU A 91 7.47 21.69 -3.05
C LEU A 91 7.83 20.90 -1.80
N ILE A 92 9.09 20.97 -1.36
CA ILE A 92 9.53 20.30 -0.13
C ILE A 92 8.72 20.82 1.07
N ALA A 93 8.50 22.14 1.18
CA ALA A 93 7.68 22.72 2.24
C ALA A 93 6.22 22.22 2.21
N VAL A 94 5.60 22.14 1.03
CA VAL A 94 4.24 21.61 0.86
C VAL A 94 4.17 20.13 1.23
N MET A 95 5.16 19.33 0.83
CA MET A 95 5.23 17.90 1.17
C MET A 95 5.34 17.70 2.69
N PHE A 96 6.20 18.45 3.38
CA PHE A 96 6.29 18.40 4.83
C PHE A 96 4.98 18.86 5.49
N SER A 97 4.37 19.95 5.01
CA SER A 97 3.11 20.44 5.54
C SER A 97 1.98 19.41 5.39
N ALA A 98 1.89 18.74 4.25
CA ALA A 98 0.91 17.69 4.00
C ALA A 98 1.14 16.47 4.90
N ALA A 99 2.39 16.00 5.00
CA ALA A 99 2.76 14.89 5.87
C ALA A 99 2.46 15.20 7.35
N MET A 100 2.87 16.37 7.84
CA MET A 100 2.62 16.81 9.22
C MET A 100 1.12 16.90 9.53
N SER A 101 0.30 17.32 8.56
CA SER A 101 -1.15 17.39 8.73
C SER A 101 -1.78 16.00 8.91
N SER A 102 -1.39 15.02 8.10
CA SER A 102 -1.91 13.64 8.22
C SER A 102 -1.43 12.98 9.51
N THR A 103 -0.12 13.04 9.78
CA THR A 103 0.47 12.42 10.97
C THR A 103 -0.09 13.01 12.27
N SER A 104 -0.33 14.33 12.31
CA SER A 104 -0.94 14.97 13.49
C SER A 104 -2.37 14.49 13.72
N ALA A 105 -3.16 14.32 12.66
CA ALA A 105 -4.52 13.81 12.74
C ALA A 105 -4.57 12.34 13.19
N GLU A 106 -3.67 11.51 12.67
CA GLU A 106 -3.54 10.09 13.03
C GLU A 106 -3.12 9.93 14.50
N LEU A 107 -2.06 10.62 14.94
CA LEU A 107 -1.60 10.58 16.33
C LEU A 107 -2.66 11.09 17.31
N ASN A 108 -3.38 12.15 16.94
CA ASN A 108 -4.49 12.67 17.76
C ASN A 108 -5.64 11.66 17.86
N SER A 109 -6.00 11.01 16.74
CA SER A 109 -7.08 10.01 16.72
C SER A 109 -6.72 8.77 17.53
N LEU A 110 -5.47 8.28 17.42
CA LEU A 110 -4.97 7.16 18.22
C LEU A 110 -4.93 7.51 19.71
N ALA A 111 -4.44 8.69 20.07
CA ALA A 111 -4.41 9.16 21.46
C ALA A 111 -5.83 9.33 22.04
N SER A 112 -6.76 9.89 21.26
CA SER A 112 -8.16 10.07 21.68
C SER A 112 -8.85 8.73 21.87
N THR A 113 -8.71 7.81 20.92
CA THR A 113 -9.24 6.44 21.00
C THR A 113 -8.66 5.72 22.21
N THR A 114 -7.34 5.80 22.43
CA THR A 114 -6.68 5.21 23.62
C THR A 114 -7.24 5.80 24.93
N THR A 115 -7.42 7.12 24.98
CA THR A 115 -7.96 7.81 26.16
C THR A 115 -9.40 7.41 26.45
N ILE A 116 -10.26 7.38 25.43
CA ILE A 116 -11.70 7.18 25.62
C ILE A 116 -12.02 5.69 25.79
N ASP A 117 -11.49 4.85 24.90
CA ASP A 117 -11.87 3.44 24.84
C ASP A 117 -11.12 2.57 25.85
N PHE A 118 -9.88 2.92 26.19
CA PHE A 118 -9.08 2.18 27.16
C PHE A 118 -9.00 2.90 28.51
N TYR A 119 -8.45 4.11 28.57
CA TYR A 119 -8.20 4.78 29.85
C TYR A 119 -9.50 5.12 30.61
N LYS A 120 -10.42 5.84 29.97
CA LYS A 120 -11.70 6.25 30.58
C LYS A 120 -12.59 5.05 30.85
N ARG A 121 -12.66 4.07 29.95
CA ARG A 121 -13.56 2.92 30.10
C ARG A 121 -13.04 1.85 31.07
N ALA A 122 -11.74 1.56 31.06
CA ALA A 122 -11.15 0.43 31.80
C ALA A 122 -10.39 0.85 33.07
N ILE A 123 -9.74 2.02 33.09
CA ILE A 123 -8.83 2.41 34.19
C ILE A 123 -9.51 3.38 35.17
N ASN A 124 -9.92 4.55 34.70
CA ASN A 124 -10.50 5.58 35.57
C ASN A 124 -11.68 6.28 34.91
N LYS A 125 -12.89 5.81 35.23
CA LYS A 125 -14.16 6.32 34.70
C LYS A 125 -14.56 7.69 35.25
N THR A 126 -14.02 8.04 36.41
CA THR A 126 -14.38 9.26 37.18
C THR A 126 -13.29 10.32 37.13
N ALA A 127 -12.29 10.17 36.26
CA ALA A 127 -11.28 11.20 36.07
C ALA A 127 -11.92 12.50 35.55
N THR A 128 -11.34 13.65 35.89
CA THR A 128 -11.79 14.95 35.38
C THR A 128 -11.37 15.14 33.92
N ASP A 129 -12.03 16.05 33.22
CA ASP A 129 -11.68 16.37 31.82
C ASP A 129 -10.22 16.82 31.67
N THR A 130 -9.69 17.55 32.65
CA THR A 130 -8.27 17.95 32.70
C THR A 130 -7.35 16.73 32.81
N GLN A 131 -7.74 15.71 33.58
CA GLN A 131 -6.97 14.47 33.68
C GLN A 131 -7.02 13.69 32.36
N TYR A 132 -8.18 13.57 31.72
CA TYR A 132 -8.27 12.94 30.40
C TYR A 132 -7.42 13.67 29.35
N LEU A 133 -7.43 15.00 29.35
CA LEU A 133 -6.59 15.79 28.45
C LEU A 133 -5.09 15.54 28.69
N ASN A 134 -4.67 15.49 29.95
CA ASN A 134 -3.27 15.22 30.30
C ASN A 134 -2.85 13.82 29.85
N TRP A 135 -3.70 12.81 30.06
CA TRP A 135 -3.45 11.45 29.57
C TRP A 135 -3.43 11.37 28.05
N SER A 136 -4.33 12.08 27.36
CA SER A 136 -4.32 12.16 25.90
C SER A 136 -2.98 12.68 25.37
N LYS A 137 -2.39 13.71 26.00
CA LYS A 137 -1.06 14.22 25.62
C LYS A 137 0.05 13.18 25.83
N VAL A 138 -0.01 12.42 26.93
CA VAL A 138 0.94 11.32 27.20
C VAL A 138 0.80 10.22 26.15
N PHE A 139 -0.42 9.85 25.78
CA PHE A 139 -0.65 8.87 24.72
C PHE A 139 -0.21 9.38 23.34
N THR A 140 -0.41 10.66 23.02
CA THR A 140 0.13 11.26 21.78
C THR A 140 1.64 11.11 21.71
N LEU A 141 2.35 11.39 22.82
CA LEU A 141 3.80 11.20 22.88
C LEU A 141 4.18 9.72 22.72
N GLY A 142 3.47 8.80 23.40
CA GLY A 142 3.71 7.36 23.30
C GLY A 142 3.52 6.82 21.87
N TRP A 143 2.42 7.18 21.21
CA TRP A 143 2.18 6.83 19.81
C TRP A 143 3.19 7.47 18.86
N GLY A 144 3.65 8.70 19.14
CA GLY A 144 4.71 9.34 18.37
C GLY A 144 6.04 8.60 18.46
N ILE A 145 6.44 8.16 19.65
CA ILE A 145 7.65 7.34 19.85
C ILE A 145 7.52 6.00 19.11
N LEU A 146 6.36 5.36 19.21
CA LEU A 146 6.09 4.10 18.51
C LEU A 146 6.12 4.27 16.98
N ALA A 147 5.55 5.37 16.46
CA ALA A 147 5.61 5.70 15.04
C ALA A 147 7.05 5.92 14.55
N ILE A 148 7.89 6.62 15.33
CA ILE A 148 9.32 6.78 15.02
C ILE A 148 10.03 5.43 15.02
N ALA A 149 9.75 4.55 15.98
CA ALA A 149 10.34 3.21 16.02
C ALA A 149 9.96 2.39 14.78
N PHE A 150 8.70 2.44 14.34
CA PHE A 150 8.27 1.82 13.08
C PHE A 150 8.91 2.46 11.85
N ALA A 151 9.06 3.79 11.83
CA ALA A 151 9.71 4.49 10.73
C ALA A 151 11.18 4.08 10.58
N MET A 152 11.89 3.78 11.67
CA MET A 152 13.25 3.24 11.63
C MET A 152 13.33 1.84 10.99
N MET A 153 12.23 1.09 10.98
CA MET A 153 12.12 -0.22 10.33
C MET A 153 11.61 -0.14 8.89
N ALA A 154 11.28 1.06 8.38
CA ALA A 154 10.73 1.22 7.03
C ALA A 154 11.65 0.67 5.93
N GLU A 155 12.96 0.66 6.19
CA GLU A 155 13.98 0.10 5.29
C GLU A 155 13.88 -1.41 5.07
N LEU A 156 13.09 -2.15 5.86
CA LEU A 156 12.87 -3.58 5.70
C LEU A 156 11.79 -3.89 4.63
N PHE A 157 11.10 -2.89 4.11
CA PHE A 157 10.05 -3.07 3.10
C PHE A 157 10.56 -2.66 1.73
N ASP A 158 10.43 -3.56 0.75
CA ASP A 158 10.84 -3.29 -0.64
C ASP A 158 9.90 -2.27 -1.32
N ASN A 159 8.61 -2.33 -1.00
CA ASN A 159 7.61 -1.37 -1.45
C ASN A 159 6.68 -1.01 -0.30
N LEU A 160 6.84 0.21 0.23
CA LEU A 160 6.07 0.67 1.39
C LEU A 160 4.58 0.80 1.07
N VAL A 161 4.23 1.20 -0.15
CA VAL A 161 2.83 1.34 -0.59
C VAL A 161 2.14 -0.02 -0.64
N GLU A 162 2.84 -1.04 -1.15
CA GLU A 162 2.32 -2.40 -1.19
C GLU A 162 2.13 -2.97 0.22
N ALA A 163 3.13 -2.82 1.10
CA ALA A 163 3.06 -3.29 2.49
C ALA A 163 1.86 -2.70 3.24
N VAL A 164 1.64 -1.38 3.12
CA VAL A 164 0.50 -0.70 3.75
C VAL A 164 -0.83 -1.20 3.18
N ASN A 165 -0.91 -1.45 1.86
CA ASN A 165 -2.13 -1.96 1.23
C ASN A 165 -2.45 -3.41 1.61
N ILE A 166 -1.44 -4.26 1.78
CA ILE A 166 -1.62 -5.63 2.29
C ILE A 166 -2.18 -5.55 3.72
N LEU A 167 -1.53 -4.79 4.61
CA LEU A 167 -1.96 -4.64 5.99
C LEU A 167 -3.39 -4.07 6.09
N GLY A 168 -3.68 -3.03 5.31
CA GLY A 168 -5.01 -2.46 5.21
C GLY A 168 -6.05 -3.48 4.75
N SER A 169 -5.74 -4.26 3.71
CA SER A 169 -6.67 -5.25 3.16
C SER A 169 -6.94 -6.41 4.12
N LEU A 170 -5.97 -6.78 4.96
CA LEU A 170 -6.14 -7.81 5.98
C LEU A 170 -7.08 -7.39 7.12
N VAL A 171 -7.15 -6.09 7.44
CA VAL A 171 -7.86 -5.59 8.63
C VAL A 171 -9.15 -4.85 8.27
N TYR A 172 -9.10 -3.94 7.30
CA TYR A 172 -10.22 -3.05 6.97
C TYR A 172 -11.44 -3.80 6.42
N GLY A 173 -11.24 -4.90 5.70
CA GLY A 173 -12.35 -5.72 5.22
C GLY A 173 -13.23 -6.27 6.36
N THR A 174 -12.62 -6.78 7.44
CA THR A 174 -13.37 -7.28 8.61
C THR A 174 -14.14 -6.15 9.29
N ILE A 175 -13.51 -4.98 9.45
CA ILE A 175 -14.14 -3.79 10.04
C ILE A 175 -15.34 -3.34 9.20
N LEU A 176 -15.19 -3.29 7.88
CA LEU A 176 -16.29 -2.99 6.96
C LEU A 176 -17.45 -3.97 7.16
N GLY A 177 -17.17 -5.27 7.31
CA GLY A 177 -18.18 -6.29 7.61
C GLY A 177 -18.99 -6.00 8.87
N ILE A 178 -18.30 -5.62 9.95
CA ILE A 178 -18.93 -5.24 11.22
C ILE A 178 -19.89 -4.06 11.02
N PHE A 179 -19.44 -3.02 10.30
CA PHE A 179 -20.27 -1.85 10.01
C PHE A 179 -21.47 -2.19 9.13
N LEU A 180 -21.29 -2.99 8.07
CA LEU A 180 -22.38 -3.42 7.20
C LEU A 180 -23.44 -4.20 7.98
N VAL A 181 -23.03 -5.13 8.84
CA VAL A 181 -23.96 -5.85 9.73
C VAL A 181 -24.70 -4.88 10.65
N SER A 182 -23.97 -3.94 11.26
CA SER A 182 -24.54 -2.98 12.22
C SER A 182 -25.55 -2.03 11.57
N PHE A 183 -25.33 -1.59 10.34
CA PHE A 183 -26.23 -0.67 9.63
C PHE A 183 -27.42 -1.37 8.97
N PHE A 184 -27.18 -2.47 8.25
CA PHE A 184 -28.20 -3.11 7.40
C PHE A 184 -28.93 -4.26 8.10
N PHE A 185 -28.32 -4.92 9.10
CA PHE A 185 -28.88 -6.10 9.76
C PHE A 185 -29.12 -5.85 11.27
N LYS A 186 -29.99 -4.88 11.57
CA LYS A 186 -30.33 -4.42 12.95
C LYS A 186 -30.83 -5.52 13.93
N TRP A 187 -31.28 -6.65 13.40
CA TRP A 187 -31.71 -7.83 14.14
C TRP A 187 -30.56 -8.68 14.71
N ILE A 188 -29.33 -8.50 14.23
CA ILE A 188 -28.13 -9.22 14.68
C ILE A 188 -27.57 -8.53 15.94
N LYS A 189 -27.28 -9.32 16.98
CA LYS A 189 -26.75 -8.85 18.26
C LYS A 189 -25.22 -8.78 18.24
N GLY A 190 -24.67 -7.88 19.05
CA GLY A 190 -23.22 -7.62 19.11
C GLY A 190 -22.37 -8.87 19.37
N ASN A 191 -22.83 -9.82 20.19
CA ASN A 191 -22.09 -11.05 20.46
C ASN A 191 -21.90 -11.91 19.19
N ALA A 192 -22.93 -12.01 18.35
CA ALA A 192 -22.83 -12.74 17.09
C ALA A 192 -21.81 -12.08 16.16
N VAL A 193 -21.89 -10.74 16.02
CA VAL A 193 -20.96 -9.96 15.19
C VAL A 193 -19.52 -10.09 15.68
N PHE A 194 -19.31 -10.04 17.00
CA PHE A 194 -17.99 -10.14 17.61
C PHE A 194 -17.31 -11.49 17.32
N ILE A 195 -18.04 -12.59 17.52
CA ILE A 195 -17.53 -13.93 17.22
C ILE A 195 -17.26 -14.09 15.71
N SER A 196 -18.16 -13.60 14.86
CA SER A 196 -17.98 -13.60 13.40
C SER A 196 -16.75 -12.79 12.96
N ALA A 197 -16.51 -11.64 13.56
CA ALA A 197 -15.36 -10.80 13.24
C ALA A 197 -14.04 -11.50 13.57
N ILE A 198 -13.94 -12.15 14.74
CA ILE A 198 -12.73 -12.91 15.13
C ILE A 198 -12.50 -14.06 14.15
N ILE A 199 -13.54 -14.86 13.86
CA ILE A 199 -13.41 -16.00 12.96
C ILE A 199 -13.06 -15.54 11.54
N SER A 200 -13.70 -14.47 11.05
CA SER A 200 -13.36 -13.88 9.76
C SER A 200 -11.90 -13.43 9.70
N GLN A 201 -11.41 -12.76 10.75
CA GLN A 201 -10.02 -12.30 10.81
C GLN A 201 -9.04 -13.47 10.74
N ILE A 202 -9.32 -14.55 11.48
CA ILE A 202 -8.49 -15.77 11.47
C ILE A 202 -8.50 -16.40 10.07
N ILE A 203 -9.67 -16.51 9.43
CA ILE A 203 -9.80 -17.09 8.08
C ILE A 203 -8.99 -16.27 7.07
N ILE A 204 -9.08 -14.93 7.09
CA ILE A 204 -8.34 -14.08 6.16
C ILE A 204 -6.84 -14.17 6.37
N ILE A 205 -6.37 -14.25 7.62
CA ILE A 205 -4.96 -14.48 7.93
C ILE A 205 -4.50 -15.84 7.38
N ILE A 206 -5.31 -16.90 7.52
CA ILE A 206 -5.00 -18.22 6.96
C ILE A 206 -4.95 -18.19 5.43
N ILE A 207 -5.91 -17.52 4.78
CA ILE A 207 -5.93 -17.38 3.31
C ILE A 207 -4.67 -16.64 2.85
N HIS A 208 -4.30 -15.56 3.53
CA HIS A 208 -3.08 -14.82 3.21
C HIS A 208 -1.84 -15.68 3.39
N TRP A 209 -1.73 -16.40 4.50
CA TRP A 209 -0.63 -17.32 4.76
C TRP A 209 -0.50 -18.41 3.68
N GLN A 210 -1.62 -19.00 3.27
CA GLN A 210 -1.63 -19.99 2.19
C GLN A 210 -1.28 -19.39 0.82
N THR A 211 -1.66 -18.13 0.59
CA THR A 211 -1.29 -17.40 -0.62
C THR A 211 0.21 -17.15 -0.66
N THR A 212 0.81 -16.75 0.47
CA THR A 212 2.25 -16.54 0.58
C THR A 212 3.06 -17.82 0.37
N ILE A 213 2.53 -18.99 0.74
CA ILE A 213 3.17 -20.30 0.52
C ILE A 213 2.96 -20.83 -0.93
N GLY A 214 2.08 -20.21 -1.71
CA GLY A 214 1.80 -20.59 -3.10
C GLY A 214 0.76 -21.70 -3.27
N ASN A 215 0.00 -22.03 -2.22
CA ASN A 215 -1.09 -23.02 -2.31
C ASN A 215 -2.36 -22.43 -2.95
N ILE A 216 -2.53 -21.11 -2.89
CA ILE A 216 -3.71 -20.38 -3.33
C ILE A 216 -3.25 -19.11 -4.03
N GLU A 217 -3.86 -18.73 -5.15
CA GLU A 217 -3.56 -17.47 -5.84
C GLU A 217 -4.71 -16.48 -5.67
N ILE A 218 -4.67 -15.68 -4.60
CA ILE A 218 -5.64 -14.60 -4.35
C ILE A 218 -4.89 -13.29 -4.14
N ALA A 219 -5.16 -12.29 -4.97
CA ALA A 219 -4.61 -10.96 -4.77
C ALA A 219 -5.14 -10.34 -3.46
N TYR A 220 -4.27 -9.70 -2.67
CA TYR A 220 -4.61 -9.19 -1.34
C TYR A 220 -5.79 -8.21 -1.32
N LEU A 221 -6.05 -7.51 -2.42
CA LEU A 221 -7.20 -6.60 -2.55
C LEU A 221 -8.55 -7.30 -2.43
N TRP A 222 -8.63 -8.61 -2.76
CA TRP A 222 -9.85 -9.39 -2.60
C TRP A 222 -10.23 -9.61 -1.15
N TYR A 223 -9.31 -9.46 -0.19
CA TYR A 223 -9.61 -9.55 1.23
C TYR A 223 -10.63 -8.48 1.66
N ASN A 224 -10.62 -7.31 1.01
CA ASN A 224 -11.60 -6.24 1.24
C ASN A 224 -13.04 -6.64 0.87
N LEU A 225 -13.22 -7.66 0.02
CA LEU A 225 -14.54 -8.19 -0.33
C LEU A 225 -14.86 -9.48 0.43
N LEU A 226 -13.89 -10.38 0.57
CA LEU A 226 -14.07 -11.67 1.23
C LEU A 226 -14.34 -11.51 2.73
N ALA A 227 -13.56 -10.68 3.42
CA ALA A 227 -13.71 -10.47 4.86
C ALA A 227 -15.12 -9.98 5.25
N PRO A 228 -15.68 -8.91 4.65
CA PRO A 228 -17.03 -8.47 5.02
C PRO A 228 -18.11 -9.51 4.68
N ALA A 229 -17.96 -10.24 3.58
CA ALA A 229 -18.90 -11.31 3.22
C ALA A 229 -18.90 -12.43 4.25
N ILE A 230 -17.72 -12.86 4.73
CA ILE A 230 -17.56 -13.86 5.78
C ILE A 230 -18.19 -13.36 7.09
N VAL A 231 -17.93 -12.11 7.49
CA VAL A 231 -18.53 -11.52 8.70
C VAL A 231 -20.06 -11.54 8.62
N ILE A 232 -20.65 -11.09 7.51
CA ILE A 232 -22.11 -11.06 7.32
C ILE A 232 -22.68 -12.48 7.40
N PHE A 233 -22.09 -13.41 6.67
CA PHE A 233 -22.54 -14.80 6.61
C PHE A 233 -22.50 -15.48 7.99
N LEU A 234 -21.36 -15.41 8.68
CA LEU A 234 -21.20 -15.97 10.01
C LEU A 234 -22.11 -15.29 11.02
N SER A 235 -22.33 -13.98 10.90
CA SER A 235 -23.18 -13.22 11.83
C SER A 235 -24.63 -13.71 11.76
N ILE A 236 -25.14 -13.99 10.56
CA ILE A 236 -26.48 -14.55 10.36
C ILE A 236 -26.58 -15.96 10.97
N ILE A 237 -25.56 -16.79 10.79
CA ILE A 237 -25.52 -18.15 11.34
C ILE A 237 -25.50 -18.12 12.87
N PHE A 238 -24.55 -17.41 13.48
CA PHE A 238 -24.45 -17.34 14.94
C PHE A 238 -25.66 -16.68 15.57
N GLN A 239 -26.27 -15.68 14.92
CA GLN A 239 -27.50 -15.09 15.43
C GLN A 239 -28.65 -16.11 15.49
N ARG A 240 -28.73 -17.04 14.53
CA ARG A 240 -29.75 -18.11 14.56
C ARG A 240 -29.46 -19.14 15.64
N ILE A 241 -28.20 -19.51 15.84
CA ILE A 241 -27.79 -20.47 16.87
C ILE A 241 -28.02 -19.89 18.27
N LEU A 242 -27.50 -18.69 18.54
CA LEU A 242 -27.62 -18.04 19.85
C LEU A 242 -29.06 -17.69 20.23
N LYS A 243 -29.94 -17.46 19.25
CA LYS A 243 -31.37 -17.25 19.52
C LYS A 243 -32.07 -18.54 19.93
N LYS A 244 -31.58 -19.70 19.49
CA LYS A 244 -32.13 -21.03 19.85
C LYS A 244 -31.79 -21.42 21.29
N ASP A 245 -30.66 -20.96 21.82
CA ASP A 245 -30.23 -21.25 23.20
C ASP A 245 -30.92 -20.38 24.26
N MET A 246 -31.68 -19.36 23.84
CA MET A 246 -32.41 -18.43 24.72
C MET A 246 -33.94 -18.57 24.65
N ALA A 247 -34.46 -19.57 23.93
CA ALA A 247 -35.89 -19.85 23.77
C ALA A 247 -36.21 -21.25 24.31
#